data_AF-A0A967KMR1-F1
#
_entry.id   AF-A0A967KMR1-F1
#
_cell.length_a   1.000
_cell.length_b   1.000
_cell.length_c   1.000
_cell.angle_alpha   90.00
_cell.angle_beta   90.00
_cell.angle_gamma   90.00
#
_symmetry.space_group_name_H-M   'P 1'
#
loop_
_entity.id
_entity.type
_entity.pdbx_description
1 polymer ?
#
loop_
_entity_poly.entity_id
_entity_poly.type
_entity_poly.pdbx_seq_one_letter_code
_entity_poly.pdbx_strand_id
1 'polypeptide(L)' 'QNKKTMVEFVSANPTGPLTVGRGRGGVMGDTLARAMAAAGFDVVREYYFNNAGRQIEMLGESLKIRYRQVLGETAILTED' A
#
# COMPACT_ATOMS: atom_id res chain seq x y z
N GLN A 1 -26.99 0.00 -18.71
CA GLN A 1 -26.08 0.66 -17.75
C GLN A 1 -26.54 0.28 -16.34
N ASN A 2 -25.66 0.24 -15.32
CA ASN A 2 -25.71 -0.59 -14.07
C ASN A 2 -24.85 -1.88 -14.07
N LYS A 3 -23.77 -1.95 -14.86
CA LYS A 3 -22.79 -3.02 -14.66
C LYS A 3 -21.94 -2.66 -13.43
N LYS A 4 -21.81 -3.61 -12.51
CA LYS A 4 -20.86 -3.51 -11.40
C LYS A 4 -19.44 -3.52 -11.95
N THR A 5 -18.61 -2.61 -11.48
CA THR A 5 -17.21 -2.52 -11.88
C THR A 5 -16.37 -2.16 -10.67
N MET A 6 -15.20 -2.79 -10.57
CA MET A 6 -14.24 -2.56 -9.51
C MET A 6 -12.97 -2.00 -10.12
N VAL A 7 -12.47 -0.90 -9.57
CA VAL A 7 -11.19 -0.30 -9.96
C VAL A 7 -10.25 -0.40 -8.76
N GLU A 8 -9.27 -1.28 -8.86
CA GLU A 8 -8.20 -1.41 -7.87
C GLU A 8 -7.01 -0.53 -8.26
N PHE A 9 -6.50 0.27 -7.32
CA PHE A 9 -5.34 1.13 -7.58
C PHE A 9 -4.58 1.50 -6.29
N VAL A 10 -3.39 2.09 -6.47
CA VAL A 10 -2.37 2.35 -5.43
C VAL A 10 -1.71 1.07 -4.89
N SER A 11 -2.48 0.16 -4.29
CA SER A 11 -2.10 -1.19 -3.79
C SER A 11 -0.64 -1.29 -3.31
N ALA A 12 -0.25 -0.31 -2.50
CA ALA A 12 1.12 -0.14 -2.07
C ALA A 12 1.40 -1.08 -0.90
N ASN A 13 2.49 -1.87 -0.96
CA ASN A 13 2.94 -2.62 0.22
C ASN A 13 3.06 -1.69 1.43
N PRO A 14 2.48 -2.04 2.59
CA PRO A 14 2.38 -1.16 3.75
C PRO A 14 3.64 -1.21 4.61
N THR A 15 4.81 -1.19 3.97
CA THR A 15 6.12 -1.29 4.59
C THR A 15 6.92 0.00 4.50
N GLY A 16 6.30 1.07 4.01
CA GLY A 16 6.90 2.38 3.91
C GLY A 16 5.92 3.42 3.36
N PRO A 17 6.35 4.69 3.28
CA PRO A 17 5.53 5.76 2.75
C PRO A 17 5.23 5.58 1.26
N LEU A 18 4.14 6.20 0.80
CA LEU A 18 3.81 6.24 -0.62
C LEU A 18 4.84 7.09 -1.38
N THR A 19 5.35 6.52 -2.47
CA THR A 19 6.24 7.24 -3.38
C THR A 19 5.44 8.09 -4.38
N VAL A 20 6.09 9.09 -4.97
CA VAL A 20 5.50 9.92 -6.05
C VAL A 20 4.98 9.04 -7.21
N GLY A 21 5.70 7.98 -7.56
CA GLY A 21 5.28 7.03 -8.59
C GLY A 21 3.96 6.33 -8.26
N ARG A 22 3.77 5.91 -7.01
CA ARG A 22 2.50 5.33 -6.53
C ARG A 22 1.39 6.38 -6.48
N GLY A 23 1.72 7.63 -6.10
CA GLY A 23 0.80 8.76 -6.15
C GLY A 23 0.25 9.03 -7.55
N ARG A 24 1.10 8.97 -8.59
CA ARG A 24 0.67 9.08 -10.00
C ARG A 24 -0.32 7.97 -10.39
N GLY A 25 -0.05 6.73 -9.99
CA GLY A 25 -0.99 5.61 -10.16
C GLY A 25 -2.33 5.87 -9.45
N GLY A 26 -2.28 6.46 -8.26
CA GLY A 26 -3.42 6.97 -7.51
C GLY A 26 -4.33 7.89 -8.32
N VAL A 27 -3.75 8.95 -8.88
CA VAL A 27 -4.48 9.94 -9.70
C VAL A 27 -5.11 9.30 -10.92
N MET A 28 -4.38 8.43 -11.64
CA MET A 28 -4.91 7.74 -12.82
C MET A 28 -6.08 6.81 -12.46
N GLY A 29 -5.94 6.01 -11.40
CA GLY A 29 -6.99 5.09 -10.95
C GLY A 29 -8.27 5.79 -10.53
N ASP A 30 -8.17 6.87 -9.73
CA ASP A 30 -9.35 7.62 -9.33
C ASP A 30 -10.01 8.35 -10.52
N THR A 31 -9.21 8.88 -11.46
CA THR A 31 -9.73 9.52 -12.67
C THR A 31 -10.52 8.53 -13.52
N LEU A 32 -9.99 7.32 -13.73
CA LEU A 32 -10.70 6.25 -14.44
C LEU A 32 -12.01 5.88 -13.72
N ALA A 33 -11.96 5.66 -12.40
CA ALA A 33 -13.15 5.33 -11.62
C ALA A 33 -14.24 6.42 -11.70
N ARG A 34 -13.86 7.70 -11.72
CA ARG A 34 -14.78 8.83 -11.94
C ARG A 34 -15.38 8.82 -13.34
N ALA A 35 -14.57 8.59 -14.36
CA ALA A 35 -15.06 8.51 -15.74
C ALA A 35 -16.06 7.37 -15.92
N MET A 36 -15.80 6.21 -15.33
CA MET A 36 -16.73 5.07 -15.36
C MET A 36 -18.04 5.36 -14.60
N ALA A 37 -17.96 6.00 -13.43
CA ALA A 37 -19.15 6.40 -12.69
C ALA A 37 -20.01 7.40 -13.51
N ALA A 38 -19.37 8.38 -14.16
CA ALA A 38 -20.03 9.33 -15.04
C ALA A 38 -20.69 8.65 -16.26
N ALA A 39 -20.16 7.50 -16.71
CA ALA A 39 -20.73 6.70 -17.79
C ALA A 39 -21.86 5.73 -17.33
N GLY A 40 -22.31 5.81 -16.08
CA GLY A 40 -23.44 5.02 -15.56
C GLY A 40 -23.07 3.60 -15.09
N PHE A 41 -21.81 3.38 -14.70
CA PHE A 41 -21.39 2.15 -14.02
C PHE A 41 -21.55 2.26 -12.50
N ASP A 42 -21.82 1.12 -11.85
CA ASP A 42 -21.80 1.00 -10.39
C ASP A 42 -20.36 0.68 -9.97
N VAL A 43 -19.60 1.72 -9.63
CA VAL A 43 -18.14 1.63 -9.45
C VAL A 43 -17.75 1.51 -7.99
N VAL A 44 -17.06 0.42 -7.66
CA VAL A 44 -16.33 0.22 -6.41
C VAL A 44 -14.85 0.57 -6.64
N ARG A 45 -14.24 1.27 -5.70
CA ARG A 45 -12.80 1.54 -5.67
C ARG A 45 -12.18 0.68 -4.59
N GLU A 46 -11.10 -0.02 -4.90
CA GLU A 46 -10.42 -0.88 -3.93
C GLU A 46 -8.93 -0.55 -3.80
N TYR A 47 -8.42 -0.79 -2.60
CA TYR A 47 -7.01 -0.77 -2.27
C TYR A 47 -6.63 -2.17 -1.80
N TYR A 48 -5.78 -2.86 -2.55
CA TYR A 48 -5.28 -4.16 -2.10
C TYR A 48 -4.18 -3.96 -1.05
N PHE A 49 -4.48 -4.35 0.18
CA PHE A 49 -3.59 -4.22 1.33
C PHE A 49 -2.79 -5.51 1.54
N ASN A 50 -1.60 -5.58 0.96
CA ASN A 50 -0.72 -6.74 1.12
C ASN A 50 -0.07 -6.76 2.51
N ASN A 51 -0.70 -7.44 3.47
CA ASN A 51 -0.28 -7.51 4.86
C ASN A 51 0.41 -8.83 5.24
N ALA A 52 0.89 -9.59 4.26
CA ALA A 52 1.52 -10.88 4.51
C ALA A 52 2.92 -10.99 3.87
N GLY A 53 3.73 -11.91 4.41
CA GLY A 53 5.02 -12.30 3.85
C GLY A 53 6.23 -11.50 4.34
N ARG A 54 7.40 -11.82 3.77
CA ARG A 54 8.73 -11.38 4.24
C ARG A 54 8.86 -9.87 4.43
N GLN A 55 8.21 -9.06 3.61
CA GLN A 55 8.30 -7.59 3.75
C GLN A 55 7.68 -7.09 5.06
N ILE A 56 6.58 -7.68 5.52
CA ILE A 56 5.93 -7.33 6.79
C ILE A 56 6.75 -7.84 7.97
N GLU A 57 7.30 -9.05 7.85
CA GLU A 57 8.20 -9.64 8.86
C GLU A 57 9.45 -8.77 9.04
N MET A 58 10.10 -8.38 7.94
CA MET A 58 11.27 -7.48 7.97
C MET A 58 10.93 -6.10 8.55
N LEU A 59 9.74 -5.56 8.25
CA LEU A 59 9.28 -4.32 8.88
C LEU A 59 9.19 -4.49 10.40
N GLY A 60 8.62 -5.60 10.87
CA GLY A 60 8.52 -5.93 12.29
C GLY A 60 9.87 -6.03 12.98
N GLU A 61 10.82 -6.76 12.39
CA GLU A 61 12.18 -6.88 12.94
C GLU A 61 12.93 -5.54 12.92
N SER A 62 12.77 -4.74 11.85
CA SER A 62 13.37 -3.40 11.78
C SER A 62 12.88 -2.47 12.90
N LEU A 63 11.58 -2.54 13.23
CA LEU A 63 10.98 -1.77 14.31
C LEU A 63 11.51 -2.22 15.68
N LYS A 64 11.59 -3.53 15.90
CA LYS A 64 12.13 -4.12 17.14
C LYS A 64 13.59 -3.75 17.36
N ILE A 65 14.42 -3.76 16.31
CA ILE A 65 15.81 -3.31 16.39
C ILE A 65 15.87 -1.83 16.72
N ARG A 66 15.08 -1.00 16.04
CA ARG A 66 15.06 0.44 16.32
C ARG A 66 14.64 0.72 17.76
N TYR A 67 13.67 -0.03 18.28
CA TYR A 67 13.25 0.05 19.68
C TYR A 67 14.41 -0.26 20.64
N ARG A 68 15.15 -1.36 20.42
CA ARG A 68 16.31 -1.74 21.26
C ARG A 68 17.44 -0.70 21.22
N GLN A 69 17.72 -0.13 20.05
CA GLN A 69 18.71 0.95 19.90
C GLN A 69 18.34 2.19 20.73
N VAL A 70 17.05 2.54 20.80
CA VAL A 70 16.57 3.66 21.63
C VAL A 70 16.76 3.38 23.13
N LEU A 71 16.77 2.11 23.54
CA LEU A 71 17.08 1.69 24.92
C LEU A 71 18.60 1.63 25.22
N GLY A 72 19.44 1.97 24.24
CA GLY A 72 20.90 1.95 24.39
C GLY A 72 21.56 0.60 24.12
N GLU A 73 20.82 -0.38 23.58
CA GLU A 73 21.38 -1.67 23.21
C GLU A 73 22.04 -1.64 21.82
N THR A 74 23.14 -2.37 21.65
CA THR A 74 23.74 -2.63 20.34
C THR A 74 22.93 -3.71 19.59
N ALA A 75 21.91 -3.28 18.85
CA ALA A 75 21.09 -4.14 18.00
C ALA A 75 21.27 -3.81 16.51
N ILE A 76 21.46 -4.85 15.68
CA ILE A 76 21.73 -4.75 14.23
C ILE A 76 20.76 -5.69 13.50
N LEU A 77 20.29 -5.27 12.33
CA LEU A 77 19.50 -6.12 11.44
C LEU A 77 20.45 -7.06 10.71
N THR A 78 20.29 -8.37 10.93
CA THR A 78 21.02 -9.42 10.22
C THR A 78 20.33 -9.70 8.89
N GLU A 79 21.11 -9.88 7.81
CA GLU A 79 20.59 -9.99 6.43
C GLU A 79 20.11 -11.40 6.02
N ASP A 80 19.94 -12.33 6.96
CA ASP A 80 19.48 -13.69 6.66
C ASP A 80 18.04 -13.73 6.08
#